data_AF-A0A7J4XKX7-F1
#
_entry.id   AF-A0A7J4XKX7-F1
#
_cell.length_a   1.000
_cell.length_b   1.000
_cell.length_c   1.000
_cell.angle_alpha   90.00
_cell.angle_beta   90.00
_cell.angle_gamma   90.00
#
_symmetry.space_group_name_H-M   'P 1'
#
loop_
_entity.id
_entity.type
_entity.pdbx_description
1 polymer ?
#
loop_
_entity_poly.entity_id
_entity_poly.type
_entity_poly.pdbx_seq_one_letter_code
_entity_poly.pdbx_strand_id
1 'polypeptide(L)'
;MIKKSLSLVAIFIISMTIGTSQLMAQKQDRVGKLLKFLSDNEIEKFQKGREKLDEKTAQTFAAEVELMDIMTRLWTQPDSKSAIDYYPAYAKAVKGSLPAICNETEIDFGPLRDRTNSVITEILDASNDKLSLSKQLIEGAKNGKYPIPQAQMDIFYKTREDALMKDLEEKSSTAKCENYFNEFPEGKYKVQFMSEYNQLLYNSVKRAPTHANFKNFFDNITLNRYYNGMSNRKYTPEVRALYDDYLFSMIQQAGALASKKQCIDEYENAVYLEEGKRKHTVELEYTKDSVDYELMKPEINSSSKLELIQGFLLTHKYREFRDKAHELRSQFEDSVIWITPSSTKYYKKGMLMKSEAKLNNKITTEVYSYLPNGKPAGIDITSGNMQFHTSFFYDAQDRCAQEIQINTKTKKEIYKRERTFNAGGTVQSDSLKYTDGKLILRSYNRQGKLIEEKEYHKDVMLSSTVHQYDSKGEKVKSQYVLPLPKNPLPTQISSRTDVYEYDKYGYLTKIVSTQILVNNEKRICSQYFMYDEYGNQIDSDMYYEYDPTGQWIRKTAKNNPEITEQKVVK
;
A
#
# COMPACT_ATOMS: atom_id res chain seq x y z
N MET A 1 -86.68 43.97 -45.21
CA MET A 1 -86.71 44.13 -43.74
C MET A 1 -85.43 43.55 -43.09
N ILE A 2 -84.22 43.94 -43.51
CA ILE A 2 -82.92 43.49 -42.90
C ILE A 2 -81.84 44.61 -43.05
N LYS A 3 -82.17 45.87 -42.70
CA LYS A 3 -81.18 46.98 -42.66
C LYS A 3 -81.18 47.79 -41.37
N LYS A 4 -82.13 47.55 -40.45
CA LYS A 4 -82.18 48.19 -39.11
C LYS A 4 -81.47 47.39 -38.00
N SER A 5 -81.04 46.16 -38.26
CA SER A 5 -80.41 45.28 -37.25
C SER A 5 -78.90 45.51 -37.09
N LEU A 6 -78.16 45.79 -38.18
CA LEU A 6 -76.70 45.99 -38.10
C LEU A 6 -76.29 47.29 -37.36
N SER A 7 -77.08 48.36 -37.44
CA SER A 7 -76.76 49.64 -36.79
C SER A 7 -76.96 49.60 -35.27
N LEU A 8 -77.99 48.87 -34.80
CA LEU A 8 -78.23 48.68 -33.37
C LEU A 8 -77.17 47.78 -32.72
N VAL A 9 -76.69 46.74 -33.40
CA VAL A 9 -75.61 45.88 -32.89
C VAL A 9 -74.28 46.65 -32.83
N ALA A 10 -73.99 47.51 -33.80
CA ALA A 10 -72.80 48.36 -33.77
C ALA A 10 -72.85 49.41 -32.63
N ILE A 11 -74.00 50.05 -32.40
CA ILE A 11 -74.19 51.01 -31.29
C ILE A 11 -74.19 50.31 -29.92
N PHE A 12 -74.70 49.07 -29.82
CA PHE A 12 -74.66 48.29 -28.58
C PHE A 12 -73.22 47.80 -28.26
N ILE A 13 -72.44 47.43 -29.28
CA ILE A 13 -71.02 47.07 -29.11
C ILE A 13 -70.16 48.31 -28.78
N ILE A 14 -70.43 49.46 -29.39
CA ILE A 14 -69.75 50.73 -29.10
C ILE A 14 -70.13 51.27 -27.71
N SER A 15 -71.39 51.16 -27.28
CA SER A 15 -71.80 51.56 -25.92
C SER A 15 -71.36 50.59 -24.83
N MET A 16 -71.28 49.28 -25.09
CA MET A 16 -70.67 48.31 -24.16
C MET A 16 -69.16 48.47 -24.05
N THR A 17 -68.45 48.82 -25.12
CA THR A 17 -66.99 49.09 -25.09
C THR A 17 -66.65 50.42 -24.41
N ILE A 18 -67.51 51.46 -24.51
CA ILE A 18 -67.36 52.73 -23.79
C ILE A 18 -67.77 52.60 -22.31
N GLY A 19 -68.81 51.83 -21.99
CA GLY A 19 -69.24 51.59 -20.61
C GLY A 19 -68.27 50.72 -19.81
N THR A 20 -67.60 49.77 -20.46
CA THR A 20 -66.57 48.94 -19.81
C THR A 20 -65.27 49.69 -19.56
N SER A 21 -64.87 50.63 -20.44
CA SER A 21 -63.66 51.45 -20.24
C SER A 21 -63.81 52.47 -19.11
N GLN A 22 -64.97 53.12 -18.98
CA GLN A 22 -65.26 54.02 -17.84
C GLN A 22 -65.31 53.28 -16.50
N LEU A 23 -65.90 52.07 -16.48
CA LEU A 23 -65.96 51.26 -15.27
C LEU A 23 -64.56 50.77 -14.84
N MET A 24 -63.70 50.42 -15.80
CA MET A 24 -62.31 50.03 -15.53
C MET A 24 -61.48 51.20 -15.02
N ALA A 25 -61.62 52.39 -15.60
CA ALA A 25 -60.95 53.61 -15.11
C ALA A 25 -61.38 53.96 -13.67
N GLN A 26 -62.67 53.81 -13.33
CA GLN A 26 -63.15 54.06 -11.97
C GLN A 26 -62.57 53.06 -10.95
N LYS A 27 -62.39 51.79 -11.35
CA LYS A 27 -61.76 50.77 -10.50
C LYS A 27 -60.26 51.03 -10.33
N GLN A 28 -59.59 51.44 -11.41
CA GLN A 28 -58.18 51.81 -11.41
C GLN A 28 -57.92 53.01 -10.49
N ASP A 29 -58.76 54.04 -10.53
CA ASP A 29 -58.69 55.21 -9.62
C ASP A 29 -58.79 54.80 -8.14
N ARG A 30 -59.65 53.83 -7.79
CA ARG A 30 -59.75 53.32 -6.41
C ARG A 30 -58.44 52.68 -5.95
N VAL A 31 -57.80 51.89 -6.80
CA VAL A 31 -56.51 51.24 -6.51
C VAL A 31 -55.37 52.28 -6.50
N GLY A 32 -55.42 53.26 -7.39
CA GLY A 32 -54.51 54.40 -7.41
C GLY A 32 -54.55 55.25 -6.14
N LYS A 33 -55.75 55.46 -5.56
CA LYS A 33 -55.90 56.11 -4.24
C LYS A 33 -55.22 55.33 -3.11
N LEU A 34 -55.28 53.99 -3.15
CA LEU A 34 -54.57 53.15 -2.18
C LEU A 34 -53.05 53.31 -2.31
N LEU A 35 -52.54 53.29 -3.55
CA LEU A 35 -51.12 53.53 -3.81
C LEU A 35 -50.69 54.92 -3.33
N LYS A 36 -51.53 55.94 -3.52
CA LYS A 36 -51.30 57.29 -3.02
C LYS A 36 -51.18 57.34 -1.50
N PHE A 37 -52.10 56.68 -0.77
CA PHE A 37 -52.00 56.60 0.69
C PHE A 37 -50.69 55.94 1.14
N LEU A 38 -50.19 54.92 0.43
CA LEU A 38 -48.88 54.33 0.74
C LEU A 38 -47.71 55.26 0.41
N SER A 39 -47.77 55.97 -0.72
CA SER A 39 -46.78 56.98 -1.12
C SER A 39 -46.68 58.11 -0.09
N ASP A 40 -47.82 58.56 0.43
CA ASP A 40 -47.91 59.63 1.43
C ASP A 40 -47.65 59.12 2.87
N ASN A 41 -47.29 57.84 3.04
CA ASN A 41 -47.08 57.17 4.33
C ASN A 41 -48.31 57.19 5.27
N GLU A 42 -49.51 57.27 4.70
CA GLU A 42 -50.79 57.31 5.43
C GLU A 42 -51.35 55.89 5.65
N ILE A 43 -50.61 55.07 6.41
CA ILE A 43 -50.91 53.62 6.59
C ILE A 43 -52.33 53.36 7.09
N GLU A 44 -52.84 54.15 8.05
CA GLU A 44 -54.22 53.98 8.55
C GLU A 44 -55.27 54.25 7.46
N LYS A 45 -55.02 55.21 6.57
CA LYS A 45 -55.93 55.51 5.45
C LYS A 45 -55.84 54.44 4.38
N PHE A 46 -54.65 53.90 4.12
CA PHE A 46 -54.49 52.74 3.27
C PHE A 46 -55.30 51.55 3.80
N GLN A 47 -55.16 51.18 5.08
CA GLN A 47 -55.89 50.06 5.70
C GLN A 47 -57.41 50.24 5.59
N LYS A 48 -57.93 51.41 6.01
CA LYS A 48 -59.37 51.72 5.90
C LYS A 48 -59.86 51.73 4.45
N GLY A 49 -59.03 52.19 3.50
CA GLY A 49 -59.34 52.18 2.08
C GLY A 49 -59.34 50.75 1.51
N ARG A 50 -58.39 49.92 1.95
CA ARG A 50 -58.21 48.53 1.53
C ARG A 50 -59.33 47.62 1.99
N GLU A 51 -59.85 47.84 3.21
CA GLU A 51 -61.04 47.16 3.75
C GLU A 51 -62.33 47.52 2.99
N LYS A 52 -62.42 48.76 2.50
CA LYS A 52 -63.57 49.27 1.75
C LYS A 52 -63.50 48.98 0.24
N LEU A 53 -62.41 48.37 -0.23
CA LEU A 53 -62.24 48.03 -1.63
C LEU A 53 -63.18 46.89 -2.00
N ASP A 54 -64.04 47.09 -3.00
CA ASP A 54 -64.98 46.05 -3.42
C ASP A 54 -64.25 44.84 -4.01
N GLU A 55 -64.80 43.65 -3.76
CA GLU A 55 -64.18 42.37 -4.14
C GLU A 55 -63.86 42.29 -5.64
N LYS A 56 -64.75 42.82 -6.49
CA LYS A 56 -64.56 42.80 -7.94
C LYS A 56 -63.37 43.65 -8.36
N THR A 57 -63.15 44.80 -7.73
CA THR A 57 -61.96 45.64 -7.95
C THR A 57 -60.71 44.97 -7.41
N ALA A 58 -60.75 44.40 -6.20
CA ALA A 58 -59.62 43.67 -5.60
C ALA A 58 -59.17 42.49 -6.47
N GLN A 59 -60.10 41.73 -7.05
CA GLN A 59 -59.80 40.64 -7.98
C GLN A 59 -59.25 41.15 -9.33
N THR A 60 -59.74 42.28 -9.82
CA THR A 60 -59.29 42.86 -11.11
C THR A 60 -57.81 43.31 -11.02
N PHE A 61 -57.40 43.85 -9.87
CA PHE A 61 -56.04 44.37 -9.62
C PHE A 61 -55.31 43.55 -8.55
N ALA A 62 -55.50 42.22 -8.57
CA ALA A 62 -55.04 41.35 -7.49
C ALA A 62 -53.52 41.41 -7.26
N ALA A 63 -52.73 41.57 -8.32
CA ALA A 63 -51.26 41.63 -8.23
C ALA A 63 -50.78 42.94 -7.59
N GLU A 64 -51.39 44.07 -7.94
CA GLU A 64 -51.06 45.39 -7.40
C GLU A 64 -51.50 45.51 -5.94
N VAL A 65 -52.68 45.00 -5.63
CA VAL A 65 -53.22 44.93 -4.27
C VAL A 65 -52.35 44.02 -3.40
N GLU A 66 -51.95 42.83 -3.90
CA GLU A 66 -51.02 41.92 -3.22
C GLU A 66 -49.68 42.60 -2.92
N LEU A 67 -49.10 43.31 -3.89
CA LEU A 67 -47.85 44.06 -3.71
C LEU A 67 -47.98 45.13 -2.62
N MET A 68 -49.04 45.93 -2.66
CA MET A 68 -49.31 46.99 -1.67
C MET A 68 -49.55 46.41 -0.26
N ASP A 69 -50.25 45.28 -0.17
CA ASP A 69 -50.48 44.56 1.09
C ASP A 69 -49.14 44.03 1.65
N ILE A 70 -48.25 43.49 0.82
CA ILE A 70 -46.90 43.05 1.23
C ILE A 70 -46.04 44.24 1.67
N MET A 71 -46.01 45.35 0.93
CA MET A 71 -45.25 46.54 1.29
C MET A 71 -45.72 47.11 2.63
N THR A 72 -47.03 47.15 2.86
CA THR A 72 -47.60 47.59 4.13
C THR A 72 -47.19 46.68 5.28
N ARG A 73 -47.25 45.35 5.08
CA ARG A 73 -46.78 44.38 6.07
C ARG A 73 -45.29 44.59 6.36
N LEU A 74 -44.45 44.70 5.34
CA LEU A 74 -43.02 44.99 5.51
C LEU A 74 -42.79 46.25 6.35
N TRP A 75 -43.52 47.33 6.09
CA TRP A 75 -43.29 48.60 6.80
C TRP A 75 -43.87 48.66 8.22
N THR A 76 -44.79 47.76 8.58
CA THR A 76 -45.50 47.80 9.88
C THR A 76 -45.20 46.60 10.79
N GLN A 77 -45.02 45.44 10.18
CA GLN A 77 -44.70 44.16 10.83
C GLN A 77 -43.63 43.44 9.99
N PRO A 78 -42.38 43.95 9.98
CA PRO A 78 -41.31 43.40 9.15
C PRO A 78 -41.05 41.93 9.48
N ASP A 79 -41.12 41.05 8.48
CA ASP A 79 -40.87 39.62 8.64
C ASP A 79 -40.22 39.01 7.39
N SER A 80 -39.47 37.92 7.59
CA SER A 80 -38.72 37.24 6.53
C SER A 80 -39.62 36.75 5.40
N LYS A 81 -40.85 36.30 5.70
CA LYS A 81 -41.76 35.78 4.68
C LYS A 81 -42.26 36.90 3.77
N SER A 82 -42.66 38.03 4.33
CA SER A 82 -43.04 39.20 3.54
C SER A 82 -41.87 39.72 2.68
N ALA A 83 -40.62 39.63 3.17
CA ALA A 83 -39.43 40.01 2.39
C ALA A 83 -39.20 39.08 1.18
N ILE A 84 -39.38 37.78 1.37
CA ILE A 84 -39.27 36.77 0.29
C ILE A 84 -40.41 36.95 -0.72
N ASP A 85 -41.65 37.16 -0.26
CA ASP A 85 -42.84 37.26 -1.10
C ASP A 85 -42.87 38.58 -1.92
N TYR A 86 -42.11 39.60 -1.53
CA TYR A 86 -42.09 40.90 -2.19
C TYR A 86 -41.61 40.86 -3.65
N TYR A 87 -40.48 40.20 -3.94
CA TYR A 87 -39.94 40.15 -5.30
C TYR A 87 -40.88 39.50 -6.32
N PRO A 88 -41.48 38.32 -6.07
CA PRO A 88 -42.45 37.75 -7.00
C PRO A 88 -43.73 38.58 -7.10
N ALA A 89 -44.21 39.19 -6.01
CA ALA A 89 -45.37 40.08 -6.05
C ALA A 89 -45.11 41.33 -6.91
N TYR A 90 -43.94 41.96 -6.75
CA TYR A 90 -43.51 43.08 -7.58
C TYR A 90 -43.44 42.69 -9.06
N ALA A 91 -42.83 41.55 -9.37
CA ALA A 91 -42.71 41.06 -10.75
C ALA A 91 -44.08 40.80 -11.40
N LYS A 92 -45.09 40.34 -10.63
CA LYS A 92 -46.48 40.21 -11.12
C LYS A 92 -47.13 41.58 -11.34
N ALA A 93 -47.04 42.48 -10.37
CA ALA A 93 -47.67 43.80 -10.43
C ALA A 93 -47.12 44.67 -11.56
N VAL A 94 -45.80 44.65 -11.80
CA VAL A 94 -45.16 45.38 -12.91
C VAL A 94 -45.61 44.85 -14.28
N LYS A 95 -45.87 43.55 -14.41
CA LYS A 95 -46.46 42.97 -15.63
C LYS A 95 -47.96 43.26 -15.74
N GLY A 96 -48.61 43.61 -14.64
CA GLY A 96 -50.01 43.98 -14.56
C GLY A 96 -50.24 45.45 -14.84
N SER A 97 -51.11 46.06 -14.04
CA SER A 97 -51.55 47.45 -14.19
C SER A 97 -50.76 48.44 -13.35
N LEU A 98 -49.76 48.01 -12.56
CA LEU A 98 -48.95 48.92 -11.74
C LEU A 98 -48.36 50.10 -12.54
N PRO A 99 -47.76 49.91 -13.73
CA PRO A 99 -47.21 51.04 -14.48
C PRO A 99 -48.28 52.05 -14.92
N ALA A 100 -49.46 51.54 -15.34
CA ALA A 100 -50.58 52.39 -15.74
C ALA A 100 -51.14 53.19 -14.55
N ILE A 101 -51.28 52.54 -13.40
CA ILE A 101 -51.73 53.18 -12.16
C ILE A 101 -50.74 54.27 -11.72
N CYS A 102 -49.44 54.00 -11.74
CA CYS A 102 -48.41 54.99 -11.38
C CYS A 102 -48.46 56.21 -12.31
N ASN A 103 -48.58 55.98 -13.62
CA ASN A 103 -48.67 57.07 -14.61
C ASN A 103 -49.93 57.94 -14.42
N GLU A 104 -51.09 57.33 -14.21
CA GLU A 104 -52.34 58.09 -14.02
C GLU A 104 -52.42 58.83 -12.68
N THR A 105 -51.75 58.31 -11.65
CA THR A 105 -51.72 58.93 -10.31
C THR A 105 -50.55 59.89 -10.12
N GLU A 106 -49.67 60.01 -11.11
CA GLU A 106 -48.42 60.79 -11.06
C GLU A 106 -47.51 60.39 -9.87
N ILE A 107 -47.55 59.11 -9.47
CA ILE A 107 -46.74 58.58 -8.37
C ILE A 107 -45.44 57.99 -8.92
N ASP A 108 -44.30 58.50 -8.42
CA ASP A 108 -43.01 57.83 -8.60
C ASP A 108 -42.90 56.64 -7.65
N PHE A 109 -42.80 55.43 -8.20
CA PHE A 109 -42.65 54.20 -7.41
C PHE A 109 -41.25 54.02 -6.82
N GLY A 110 -40.24 54.77 -7.30
CA GLY A 110 -38.85 54.71 -6.86
C GLY A 110 -38.68 54.85 -5.34
N PRO A 111 -39.18 55.92 -4.70
CA PRO A 111 -39.09 56.10 -3.24
C PRO A 111 -39.74 54.98 -2.42
N LEU A 112 -40.90 54.47 -2.87
CA LEU A 112 -41.57 53.35 -2.18
C LEU A 112 -40.73 52.07 -2.28
N ARG A 113 -40.10 51.85 -3.44
CA ARG A 113 -39.16 50.75 -3.68
C ARG A 113 -37.94 50.86 -2.76
N ASP A 114 -37.34 52.04 -2.67
CA ASP A 114 -36.12 52.27 -1.88
C ASP A 114 -36.39 52.12 -0.37
N ARG A 115 -37.55 52.57 0.11
CA ARG A 115 -38.01 52.30 1.48
C ARG A 115 -38.16 50.81 1.73
N THR A 116 -38.80 50.08 0.81
CA THR A 116 -39.02 48.63 0.96
C THR A 116 -37.69 47.87 0.94
N ASN A 117 -36.77 48.25 0.07
CA ASN A 117 -35.42 47.71 0.00
C ASN A 117 -34.63 47.90 1.30
N SER A 118 -34.75 49.09 1.91
CA SER A 118 -34.12 49.36 3.21
C SER A 118 -34.62 48.41 4.29
N VAL A 119 -35.94 48.24 4.39
CA VAL A 119 -36.56 47.31 5.36
C VAL A 119 -36.16 45.85 5.10
N ILE A 120 -36.12 45.40 3.85
CA ILE A 120 -35.66 44.03 3.52
C ILE A 120 -34.21 43.81 3.99
N THR A 121 -33.37 44.84 3.86
CA THR A 121 -31.98 44.78 4.31
C THR A 121 -31.90 44.68 5.84
N GLU A 122 -32.68 45.47 6.57
CA GLU A 122 -32.79 45.40 8.03
C GLU A 122 -33.30 44.03 8.52
N ILE A 123 -34.29 43.44 7.82
CA ILE A 123 -34.79 42.10 8.11
C ILE A 123 -33.68 41.05 7.94
N LEU A 124 -32.88 41.15 6.87
CA LEU A 124 -31.77 40.23 6.65
C LEU A 124 -30.70 40.38 7.74
N ASP A 125 -30.38 41.62 8.13
CA ASP A 125 -29.37 41.90 9.15
C ASP A 125 -29.78 41.39 10.53
N ALA A 126 -31.08 41.49 10.88
CA ALA A 126 -31.64 41.01 12.14
C ALA A 126 -31.96 39.51 12.16
N SER A 127 -31.95 38.82 11.00
CA SER A 127 -32.34 37.42 10.90
C SER A 127 -31.37 36.46 11.62
N ASN A 128 -31.93 35.46 12.28
CA ASN A 128 -31.17 34.32 12.81
C ASN A 128 -30.82 33.29 11.72
N ASP A 129 -31.58 33.26 10.61
CA ASP A 129 -31.37 32.36 9.47
C ASP A 129 -30.85 33.14 8.25
N LYS A 130 -29.69 33.78 8.42
CA LYS A 130 -29.04 34.56 7.34
C LYS A 130 -28.67 33.68 6.15
N LEU A 131 -28.37 32.39 6.40
CA LEU A 131 -27.94 31.44 5.38
C LEU A 131 -29.06 31.19 4.35
N SER A 132 -30.26 30.85 4.82
CA SER A 132 -31.41 30.56 3.95
C SER A 132 -32.01 31.85 3.39
N LEU A 133 -32.16 32.88 4.23
CA LEU A 133 -32.83 34.12 3.83
C LEU A 133 -32.07 34.86 2.74
N SER A 134 -30.75 35.03 2.88
CA SER A 134 -29.94 35.70 1.85
C SER A 134 -30.04 35.00 0.49
N LYS A 135 -30.02 33.66 0.46
CA LYS A 135 -30.19 32.88 -0.77
C LYS A 135 -31.55 33.13 -1.42
N GLN A 136 -32.62 33.07 -0.64
CA GLN A 136 -33.98 33.29 -1.15
C GLN A 136 -34.17 34.73 -1.67
N LEU A 137 -33.58 35.73 -1.02
CA LEU A 137 -33.63 37.12 -1.50
C LEU A 137 -32.85 37.31 -2.81
N ILE A 138 -31.65 36.71 -2.94
CA ILE A 138 -30.86 36.73 -4.17
C ILE A 138 -31.64 36.06 -5.32
N GLU A 139 -32.15 34.86 -5.08
CA GLU A 139 -32.92 34.11 -6.08
C GLU A 139 -34.22 34.83 -6.45
N GLY A 140 -34.94 35.36 -5.46
CA GLY A 140 -36.18 36.12 -5.66
C GLY A 140 -35.97 37.35 -6.53
N ALA A 141 -34.94 38.15 -6.22
CA ALA A 141 -34.60 39.34 -7.00
C ALA A 141 -34.20 38.98 -8.45
N LYS A 142 -33.37 37.94 -8.63
CA LYS A 142 -32.93 37.47 -9.96
C LYS A 142 -34.09 36.92 -10.79
N ASN A 143 -34.89 36.01 -10.22
CA ASN A 143 -36.00 35.36 -10.91
C ASN A 143 -37.10 36.36 -11.26
N GLY A 144 -37.34 37.34 -10.38
CA GLY A 144 -38.27 38.44 -10.61
C GLY A 144 -37.78 39.50 -11.61
N LYS A 145 -36.52 39.43 -12.06
CA LYS A 145 -35.84 40.51 -12.82
C LYS A 145 -36.00 41.87 -12.13
N TYR A 146 -35.96 41.86 -10.81
CA TYR A 146 -36.22 43.04 -10.00
C TYR A 146 -35.06 44.04 -10.13
N PRO A 147 -35.31 45.35 -10.33
CA PRO A 147 -34.27 46.37 -10.50
C PRO A 147 -33.65 46.75 -9.14
N ILE A 148 -32.95 45.80 -8.53
CA ILE A 148 -32.25 46.00 -7.25
C ILE A 148 -30.98 46.83 -7.46
N PRO A 149 -30.69 47.82 -6.59
CA PRO A 149 -29.40 48.51 -6.61
C PRO A 149 -28.25 47.54 -6.39
N GLN A 150 -27.15 47.67 -7.14
CA GLN A 150 -25.98 46.79 -7.02
C GLN A 150 -25.45 46.74 -5.58
N ALA A 151 -25.37 47.90 -4.90
CA ALA A 151 -24.93 47.99 -3.52
C ALA A 151 -25.76 47.14 -2.55
N GLN A 152 -27.07 47.01 -2.80
CA GLN A 152 -27.94 46.16 -1.98
C GLN A 152 -27.76 44.67 -2.30
N MET A 153 -27.63 44.33 -3.58
CA MET A 153 -27.32 42.95 -3.98
C MET A 153 -25.96 42.50 -3.41
N ASP A 154 -24.98 43.40 -3.35
CA ASP A 154 -23.67 43.14 -2.73
C ASP A 154 -23.80 42.85 -1.22
N ILE A 155 -24.71 43.52 -0.50
CA ILE A 155 -25.03 43.20 0.90
C ILE A 155 -25.57 41.77 1.02
N PHE A 156 -26.50 41.37 0.15
CA PHE A 156 -27.06 40.01 0.18
C PHE A 156 -25.99 38.96 -0.07
N TYR A 157 -25.13 39.18 -1.07
CA TYR A 157 -24.02 38.28 -1.36
C TYR A 157 -23.01 38.20 -0.23
N LYS A 158 -22.63 39.33 0.36
CA LYS A 158 -21.72 39.37 1.51
C LYS A 158 -22.29 38.61 2.70
N THR A 159 -23.56 38.86 3.04
CA THR A 159 -24.24 38.17 4.14
C THR A 159 -24.36 36.65 3.87
N ARG A 160 -24.63 36.25 2.63
CA ARG A 160 -24.67 34.84 2.22
C ARG A 160 -23.30 34.19 2.39
N GLU A 161 -22.24 34.85 1.94
CA GLU A 161 -20.88 34.33 2.00
C GLU A 161 -20.38 34.22 3.45
N ASP A 162 -20.62 35.25 4.27
CA ASP A 162 -20.29 35.26 5.71
C ASP A 162 -21.06 34.15 6.46
N ALA A 163 -22.34 33.94 6.12
CA ALA A 163 -23.14 32.86 6.71
C ALA A 163 -22.64 31.47 6.30
N LEU A 164 -22.18 31.28 5.06
CA LEU A 164 -21.56 30.03 4.60
C LEU A 164 -20.29 29.71 5.37
N MET A 165 -19.45 30.72 5.61
CA MET A 165 -18.23 30.55 6.40
C MET A 165 -18.56 30.12 7.83
N LYS A 166 -19.52 30.79 8.48
CA LYS A 166 -19.96 30.40 9.83
C LYS A 166 -20.55 28.97 9.88
N ASP A 167 -21.37 28.61 8.90
CA ASP A 167 -21.92 27.25 8.79
C ASP A 167 -20.83 26.18 8.57
N LEU A 168 -19.74 26.53 7.88
CA LEU A 168 -18.57 25.65 7.76
C LEU A 168 -17.86 25.47 9.12
N GLU A 169 -17.67 26.55 9.89
CA GLU A 169 -17.03 26.53 11.21
C GLU A 169 -17.81 25.70 12.24
N GLU A 170 -19.14 25.73 12.19
CA GLU A 170 -19.99 24.94 13.08
C GLU A 170 -19.94 23.44 12.76
N LYS A 171 -20.00 23.08 11.47
CA LYS A 171 -19.95 21.68 11.03
C LYS A 171 -19.41 21.56 9.62
N SER A 172 -18.11 21.37 9.51
CA SER A 172 -17.39 21.19 8.25
C SER A 172 -17.82 19.92 7.50
N SER A 173 -18.01 20.01 6.18
CA SER A 173 -18.18 18.85 5.31
C SER A 173 -17.71 19.13 3.88
N THR A 174 -17.40 18.07 3.12
CA THR A 174 -16.97 18.19 1.72
C THR A 174 -18.06 18.81 0.85
N ALA A 175 -19.32 18.40 1.05
CA ALA A 175 -20.47 18.94 0.34
C ALA A 175 -20.65 20.46 0.57
N LYS A 176 -20.39 20.95 1.78
CA LYS A 176 -20.44 22.40 2.07
C LYS A 176 -19.35 23.16 1.30
N CYS A 177 -18.15 22.59 1.21
CA CYS A 177 -17.06 23.20 0.44
C CYS A 177 -17.37 23.24 -1.06
N GLU A 178 -17.86 22.12 -1.61
CA GLU A 178 -18.28 22.02 -3.01
C GLU A 178 -19.39 23.02 -3.35
N ASN A 179 -20.39 23.16 -2.48
CA ASN A 179 -21.44 24.17 -2.63
C ASN A 179 -20.87 25.60 -2.63
N TYR A 180 -19.94 25.91 -1.74
CA TYR A 180 -19.30 27.22 -1.70
C TYR A 180 -18.56 27.54 -3.01
N PHE A 181 -17.76 26.60 -3.54
CA PHE A 181 -17.02 26.84 -4.79
C PHE A 181 -17.93 27.02 -6.01
N ASN A 182 -19.13 26.42 -5.99
CA ASN A 182 -20.13 26.61 -7.04
C ASN A 182 -20.82 27.99 -6.93
N GLU A 183 -21.10 28.46 -5.71
CA GLU A 183 -21.78 29.75 -5.49
C GLU A 183 -20.80 30.95 -5.56
N PHE A 184 -19.57 30.79 -5.08
CA PHE A 184 -18.57 31.85 -4.91
C PHE A 184 -17.18 31.41 -5.42
N PRO A 185 -16.98 31.22 -6.74
CA PRO A 185 -15.71 30.72 -7.29
C PRO A 185 -14.50 31.62 -7.00
N GLU A 186 -14.74 32.93 -6.84
CA GLU A 186 -13.74 33.94 -6.45
C GLU A 186 -14.12 34.65 -5.15
N GLY A 187 -14.82 33.94 -4.25
CA GLY A 187 -15.25 34.50 -2.97
C GLY A 187 -14.10 34.86 -2.03
N LYS A 188 -14.39 35.77 -1.10
CA LYS A 188 -13.47 36.23 -0.05
C LYS A 188 -12.90 35.08 0.79
N TYR A 189 -13.70 34.06 1.09
CA TYR A 189 -13.29 32.91 1.93
C TYR A 189 -12.73 31.72 1.16
N LYS A 190 -12.46 31.87 -0.14
CA LYS A 190 -11.95 30.79 -1.00
C LYS A 190 -10.73 30.07 -0.41
N VAL A 191 -9.79 30.83 0.16
CA VAL A 191 -8.56 30.25 0.75
C VAL A 191 -8.90 29.33 1.93
N GLN A 192 -9.78 29.77 2.83
CA GLN A 192 -10.22 29.04 4.00
C GLN A 192 -10.95 27.74 3.60
N PHE A 193 -11.89 27.83 2.66
CA PHE A 193 -12.61 26.67 2.14
C PHE A 193 -11.70 25.68 1.42
N MET A 194 -10.70 26.13 0.65
CA MET A 194 -9.71 25.25 0.00
C MET A 194 -8.82 24.55 1.02
N SER A 195 -8.45 25.23 2.10
CA SER A 195 -7.68 24.65 3.20
C SER A 195 -8.51 23.59 3.93
N GLU A 196 -9.75 23.91 4.30
CA GLU A 196 -10.64 23.00 5.03
C GLU A 196 -11.01 21.78 4.18
N TYR A 197 -11.30 21.95 2.90
CA TYR A 197 -11.62 20.85 2.01
C TYR A 197 -10.46 19.85 1.89
N ASN A 198 -9.22 20.35 1.75
CA ASN A 198 -8.03 19.50 1.74
C ASN A 198 -7.85 18.75 3.07
N GLN A 199 -8.14 19.40 4.21
CA GLN A 199 -8.08 18.79 5.53
C GLN A 199 -9.14 17.71 5.74
N LEU A 200 -10.36 17.90 5.25
CA LEU A 200 -11.43 16.90 5.33
C LEU A 200 -11.10 15.62 4.54
N LEU A 201 -10.51 15.77 3.35
CA LEU A 201 -10.06 14.63 2.55
C LEU A 201 -8.89 13.90 3.22
N TYR A 202 -7.93 14.64 3.79
CA TYR A 202 -6.85 14.07 4.59
C TYR A 202 -7.38 13.28 5.80
N ASN A 203 -8.30 13.86 6.56
CA ASN A 203 -8.91 13.21 7.72
C ASN A 203 -9.68 11.95 7.33
N SER A 204 -10.33 11.94 6.16
CA SER A 204 -11.01 10.76 5.62
C SER A 204 -10.04 9.61 5.34
N VAL A 205 -8.87 9.91 4.73
CA VAL A 205 -7.79 8.93 4.54
C VAL A 205 -7.28 8.42 5.87
N LYS A 206 -6.98 9.31 6.81
CA LYS A 206 -6.41 8.94 8.13
C LYS A 206 -7.35 8.06 8.94
N ARG A 207 -8.66 8.31 8.87
CA ARG A 207 -9.69 7.53 9.57
C ARG A 207 -9.95 6.18 8.91
N ALA A 208 -9.95 6.14 7.58
CA ALA A 208 -10.28 4.96 6.80
C ALA A 208 -9.39 4.90 5.54
N PRO A 209 -8.19 4.29 5.63
CA PRO A 209 -7.30 4.16 4.49
C PRO A 209 -7.88 3.13 3.51
N THR A 210 -8.50 3.62 2.44
CA THR A 210 -9.11 2.80 1.38
C THR A 210 -8.73 3.38 0.03
N HIS A 211 -8.69 2.55 -1.01
CA HIS A 211 -8.39 2.99 -2.36
C HIS A 211 -9.25 4.19 -2.79
N ALA A 212 -10.55 4.17 -2.47
CA ALA A 212 -11.48 5.27 -2.76
C ALA A 212 -11.09 6.57 -2.05
N ASN A 213 -10.70 6.52 -0.77
CA ASN A 213 -10.30 7.72 -0.03
C ASN A 213 -8.95 8.29 -0.51
N PHE A 214 -7.99 7.43 -0.84
CA PHE A 214 -6.73 7.87 -1.46
C PHE A 214 -6.99 8.53 -2.80
N LYS A 215 -7.81 7.91 -3.66
CA LYS A 215 -8.21 8.46 -4.95
C LYS A 215 -8.89 9.82 -4.79
N ASN A 216 -9.85 9.93 -3.87
CA ASN A 216 -10.55 11.18 -3.57
C ASN A 216 -9.58 12.28 -3.10
N PHE A 217 -8.55 11.93 -2.32
CA PHE A 217 -7.52 12.88 -1.94
C PHE A 217 -6.65 13.25 -3.14
N PHE A 218 -6.00 12.30 -3.80
CA PHE A 218 -4.98 12.55 -4.82
C PHE A 218 -5.53 13.12 -6.13
N ASP A 219 -6.69 12.64 -6.58
CA ASP A 219 -7.27 13.01 -7.87
C ASP A 219 -8.23 14.21 -7.79
N ASN A 220 -8.32 14.89 -6.63
CA ASN A 220 -9.23 16.01 -6.48
C ASN A 220 -8.87 17.18 -7.41
N ILE A 221 -9.64 17.35 -8.49
CA ILE A 221 -9.35 18.33 -9.56
C ILE A 221 -9.37 19.76 -9.03
N THR A 222 -10.34 20.09 -8.16
CA THR A 222 -10.51 21.44 -7.61
C THR A 222 -9.28 21.86 -6.78
N LEU A 223 -8.85 21.01 -5.85
CA LEU A 223 -7.68 21.27 -5.03
C LEU A 223 -6.39 21.24 -5.84
N ASN A 224 -6.23 20.28 -6.75
CA ASN A 224 -5.03 20.19 -7.58
C ASN A 224 -4.89 21.41 -8.50
N ARG A 225 -6.00 21.96 -9.01
CA ARG A 225 -5.97 23.22 -9.75
C ARG A 225 -5.58 24.40 -8.86
N TYR A 226 -6.17 24.50 -7.67
CA TYR A 226 -5.90 25.61 -6.74
C TYR A 226 -4.45 25.65 -6.24
N TYR A 227 -3.88 24.49 -5.89
CA TYR A 227 -2.50 24.39 -5.39
C TYR A 227 -1.44 24.23 -6.50
N ASN A 228 -1.81 24.32 -7.78
CA ASN A 228 -0.92 24.07 -8.92
C ASN A 228 -0.24 22.69 -8.87
N GLY A 229 -1.01 21.65 -8.52
CA GLY A 229 -0.58 20.27 -8.49
C GLY A 229 -0.74 19.61 -7.12
N MET A 230 -0.87 18.27 -7.14
CA MET A 230 -1.02 17.44 -5.95
C MET A 230 0.15 17.60 -4.97
N SER A 231 1.39 17.69 -5.47
CA SER A 231 2.60 17.74 -4.66
C SER A 231 2.72 18.99 -3.78
N ASN A 232 2.03 20.08 -4.13
CA ASN A 232 2.07 21.35 -3.39
C ASN A 232 1.08 21.39 -2.21
N ARG A 233 0.24 20.36 -2.05
CA ARG A 233 -0.75 20.30 -0.98
C ARG A 233 -0.08 19.87 0.34
N LYS A 234 -0.40 20.58 1.42
CA LYS A 234 0.18 20.41 2.77
C LYS A 234 0.33 18.95 3.22
N TYR A 235 -0.70 18.13 3.03
CA TYR A 235 -0.75 16.75 3.56
C TYR A 235 -0.24 15.68 2.58
N THR A 236 0.19 16.05 1.36
CA THR A 236 0.56 15.06 0.33
C THR A 236 1.68 14.10 0.77
N PRO A 237 2.78 14.55 1.41
CA PRO A 237 3.83 13.63 1.88
C PRO A 237 3.30 12.59 2.88
N GLU A 238 2.45 13.02 3.82
CA GLU A 238 1.86 12.14 4.83
C GLU A 238 0.87 11.15 4.22
N VAL A 239 0.02 11.61 3.29
CA VAL A 239 -0.94 10.74 2.59
C VAL A 239 -0.23 9.72 1.72
N ARG A 240 0.91 10.07 1.09
CA ARG A 240 1.76 9.12 0.37
C ARG A 240 2.33 8.05 1.30
N ALA A 241 2.81 8.43 2.49
CA ALA A 241 3.29 7.47 3.47
C ALA A 241 2.17 6.51 3.94
N LEU A 242 0.95 7.04 4.18
CA LEU A 242 -0.21 6.22 4.51
C LEU A 242 -0.62 5.29 3.36
N TYR A 243 -0.47 5.75 2.11
CA TYR A 243 -0.79 4.94 0.93
C TYR A 243 0.21 3.81 0.73
N ASP A 244 1.50 4.07 0.96
CA ASP A 244 2.57 3.07 0.96
C ASP A 244 2.29 1.97 2.01
N ASP A 245 2.07 2.38 3.27
CA ASP A 245 1.72 1.45 4.35
C ASP A 245 0.43 0.66 4.05
N TYR A 246 -0.59 1.31 3.45
CA TYR A 246 -1.83 0.66 3.05
C TYR A 246 -1.60 -0.42 1.99
N LEU A 247 -0.94 -0.10 0.87
CA LEU A 247 -0.69 -1.07 -0.20
C LEU A 247 0.15 -2.25 0.30
N PHE A 248 1.17 -1.99 1.12
CA PHE A 248 1.95 -3.07 1.71
C PHE A 248 1.11 -3.95 2.65
N SER A 249 0.20 -3.36 3.42
CA SER A 249 -0.73 -4.13 4.26
C SER A 249 -1.64 -5.06 3.45
N MET A 250 -2.03 -4.69 2.23
CA MET A 250 -2.82 -5.53 1.33
C MET A 250 -2.04 -6.79 0.92
N ILE A 251 -0.73 -6.66 0.65
CA ILE A 251 0.16 -7.80 0.37
C ILE A 251 0.20 -8.76 1.57
N GLN A 252 0.32 -8.23 2.79
CA GLN A 252 0.38 -9.04 4.01
C GLN A 252 -0.94 -9.77 4.32
N GLN A 253 -2.07 -9.13 4.02
CA GLN A 253 -3.41 -9.67 4.29
C GLN A 253 -3.92 -10.64 3.22
N ALA A 254 -3.37 -10.58 2.00
CA ALA A 254 -3.77 -11.47 0.93
C ALA A 254 -3.46 -12.94 1.30
N GLY A 255 -4.48 -13.81 1.31
CA GLY A 255 -4.32 -15.22 1.65
C GLY A 255 -3.74 -16.06 0.51
N ALA A 256 -4.34 -15.95 -0.69
CA ALA A 256 -3.93 -16.72 -1.86
C ALA A 256 -2.67 -16.15 -2.53
N LEU A 257 -1.80 -17.02 -3.05
CA LEU A 257 -0.55 -16.62 -3.72
C LEU A 257 -0.81 -15.72 -4.94
N ALA A 258 -1.81 -16.04 -5.77
CA ALA A 258 -2.18 -15.21 -6.92
C ALA A 258 -2.63 -13.80 -6.49
N SER A 259 -3.41 -13.69 -5.40
CA SER A 259 -3.81 -12.39 -4.85
C SER A 259 -2.63 -11.62 -4.28
N LYS A 260 -1.68 -12.29 -3.62
CA LYS A 260 -0.42 -11.66 -3.18
C LYS A 260 0.38 -11.11 -4.35
N LYS A 261 0.51 -11.89 -5.43
CA LYS A 261 1.21 -11.47 -6.65
C LYS A 261 0.57 -10.21 -7.25
N GLN A 262 -0.76 -10.20 -7.37
CA GLN A 262 -1.48 -9.01 -7.82
C GLN A 262 -1.24 -7.79 -6.92
N CYS A 263 -1.27 -7.95 -5.58
CA CYS A 263 -1.01 -6.85 -4.66
C CYS A 263 0.44 -6.33 -4.76
N ILE A 264 1.42 -7.22 -5.02
CA ILE A 264 2.82 -6.84 -5.27
C ILE A 264 2.89 -5.99 -6.55
N ASP A 265 2.25 -6.43 -7.63
CA ASP A 265 2.23 -5.71 -8.90
C ASP A 265 1.56 -4.34 -8.75
N GLU A 266 0.46 -4.24 -8.00
CA GLU A 266 -0.21 -2.98 -7.67
C GLU A 266 0.69 -2.02 -6.87
N TYR A 267 1.50 -2.56 -5.94
CA TYR A 267 2.47 -1.78 -5.15
C TYR A 267 3.64 -1.27 -5.99
N GLU A 268 4.22 -2.14 -6.84
CA GLU A 268 5.31 -1.78 -7.74
C GLU A 268 4.87 -0.70 -8.74
N ASN A 269 3.64 -0.80 -9.26
CA ASN A 269 3.09 0.12 -10.26
C ASN A 269 2.26 1.29 -9.68
N ALA A 270 2.31 1.51 -8.35
CA ALA A 270 1.53 2.53 -7.68
C ALA A 270 1.86 3.96 -8.16
N VAL A 271 0.92 4.60 -8.88
CA VAL A 271 1.10 5.92 -9.51
C VAL A 271 1.33 7.09 -8.55
N TYR A 272 0.94 6.94 -7.28
CA TYR A 272 1.11 7.99 -6.27
C TYR A 272 2.43 7.89 -5.50
N LEU A 273 3.21 6.81 -5.69
CA LEU A 273 4.48 6.57 -5.03
C LEU A 273 5.65 6.78 -6.00
N GLU A 274 6.48 7.76 -5.69
CA GLU A 274 7.70 8.04 -6.46
C GLU A 274 8.73 6.91 -6.27
N GLU A 275 9.54 6.67 -7.32
CA GLU A 275 10.65 5.73 -7.27
C GLU A 275 11.66 6.18 -6.19
N GLY A 276 12.16 5.23 -5.38
CA GLY A 276 13.06 5.51 -4.25
C GLY A 276 12.41 6.13 -3.01
N LYS A 277 11.09 6.38 -3.00
CA LYS A 277 10.35 6.89 -1.82
C LYS A 277 9.52 5.82 -1.10
N ARG A 278 9.52 4.59 -1.62
CA ARG A 278 8.85 3.42 -1.01
C ARG A 278 9.60 2.95 0.23
N LYS A 279 8.89 2.76 1.33
CA LYS A 279 9.42 2.36 2.64
C LYS A 279 9.70 0.87 2.73
N HIS A 280 8.83 0.03 2.18
CA HIS A 280 8.84 -1.43 2.38
C HIS A 280 9.59 -2.19 1.29
N THR A 281 10.61 -1.59 0.69
CA THR A 281 11.29 -2.15 -0.49
C THR A 281 12.03 -3.46 -0.19
N VAL A 282 12.66 -3.57 0.98
CA VAL A 282 13.42 -4.77 1.38
C VAL A 282 12.48 -5.93 1.69
N GLU A 283 11.41 -5.65 2.44
CA GLU A 283 10.38 -6.62 2.79
C GLU A 283 9.59 -7.07 1.56
N LEU A 284 9.35 -6.16 0.60
CA LEU A 284 8.76 -6.48 -0.69
C LEU A 284 9.66 -7.41 -1.50
N GLU A 285 10.96 -7.11 -1.61
CA GLU A 285 11.94 -7.95 -2.33
C GLU A 285 11.90 -9.38 -1.79
N TYR A 286 11.96 -9.55 -0.46
CA TYR A 286 11.88 -10.87 0.16
C TYR A 286 10.52 -11.57 -0.08
N THR A 287 9.42 -10.83 0.06
CA THR A 287 8.07 -11.39 -0.14
C THR A 287 7.86 -11.82 -1.59
N LYS A 288 8.41 -11.07 -2.55
CA LYS A 288 8.37 -11.37 -3.98
C LYS A 288 9.14 -12.67 -4.29
N ASP A 289 10.39 -12.80 -3.82
CA ASP A 289 11.16 -14.05 -3.97
C ASP A 289 10.39 -15.25 -3.41
N SER A 290 9.76 -15.10 -2.25
CA SER A 290 8.96 -16.17 -1.64
C SER A 290 7.72 -16.54 -2.47
N VAL A 291 6.96 -15.56 -2.94
CA VAL A 291 5.70 -15.78 -3.69
C VAL A 291 6.01 -16.39 -5.05
N ASP A 292 6.99 -15.85 -5.76
CA ASP A 292 7.37 -16.31 -7.10
C ASP A 292 7.95 -17.73 -7.04
N TYR A 293 8.71 -18.08 -5.99
CA TYR A 293 9.16 -19.44 -5.77
C TYR A 293 8.00 -20.42 -5.57
N GLU A 294 7.04 -20.11 -4.68
CA GLU A 294 5.91 -21.01 -4.39
C GLU A 294 4.96 -21.16 -5.59
N LEU A 295 4.85 -20.14 -6.46
CA LEU A 295 4.12 -20.23 -7.72
C LEU A 295 4.86 -21.08 -8.76
N MET A 296 6.18 -20.91 -8.90
CA MET A 296 7.01 -21.66 -9.86
C MET A 296 7.10 -23.15 -9.51
N LYS A 297 7.26 -23.48 -8.23
CA LYS A 297 7.49 -24.85 -7.73
C LYS A 297 6.56 -25.92 -8.34
N PRO A 298 5.23 -25.78 -8.35
CA PRO A 298 4.33 -26.79 -8.95
C PRO A 298 4.43 -26.90 -10.47
N GLU A 299 4.97 -25.90 -11.17
CA GLU A 299 5.17 -25.93 -12.63
C GLU A 299 6.34 -26.83 -13.05
N ILE A 300 7.30 -27.07 -12.14
CA ILE A 300 8.47 -27.93 -12.38
C ILE A 300 8.07 -29.42 -12.24
N ASN A 301 7.23 -29.89 -13.16
CA ASN A 301 6.69 -31.26 -13.19
C ASN A 301 7.37 -32.18 -14.22
N SER A 302 8.30 -31.65 -15.01
CA SER A 302 9.02 -32.36 -16.06
C SER A 302 10.36 -31.70 -16.34
N SER A 303 11.30 -32.46 -16.92
CA SER A 303 12.64 -31.96 -17.23
C SER A 303 12.63 -30.79 -18.23
N SER A 304 11.63 -30.71 -19.11
CA SER A 304 11.46 -29.60 -20.05
C SER A 304 11.09 -28.27 -19.39
N LYS A 305 10.69 -28.27 -18.12
CA LYS A 305 10.33 -27.06 -17.35
C LYS A 305 11.47 -26.53 -16.48
N LEU A 306 12.63 -27.17 -16.48
CA LEU A 306 13.77 -26.78 -15.65
C LEU A 306 14.36 -25.41 -16.00
N GLU A 307 14.13 -24.89 -17.21
CA GLU A 307 14.53 -23.53 -17.61
C GLU A 307 13.89 -22.42 -16.75
N LEU A 308 12.73 -22.69 -16.14
CA LEU A 308 12.06 -21.76 -15.23
C LEU A 308 12.91 -21.47 -13.98
N ILE A 309 13.71 -22.46 -13.53
CA ILE A 309 14.64 -22.28 -12.41
C ILE A 309 15.67 -21.22 -12.77
N GLN A 310 16.27 -21.28 -13.97
CA GLN A 310 17.26 -20.29 -14.40
C GLN A 310 16.66 -18.88 -14.44
N GLY A 311 15.45 -18.72 -14.97
CA GLY A 311 14.74 -17.45 -15.00
C GLY A 311 14.48 -16.89 -13.59
N PHE A 312 14.08 -17.75 -12.66
CA PHE A 312 13.92 -17.38 -11.25
C PHE A 312 15.24 -16.92 -10.63
N LEU A 313 16.33 -17.68 -10.81
CA LEU A 313 17.64 -17.37 -10.24
C LEU A 313 18.20 -16.03 -10.75
N LEU A 314 17.96 -15.67 -12.01
CA LEU A 314 18.43 -14.40 -12.59
C LEU A 314 17.74 -13.17 -12.00
N THR A 315 16.49 -13.31 -11.55
CA THR A 315 15.64 -12.18 -11.15
C THR A 315 15.50 -12.03 -9.63
N HIS A 316 15.65 -13.12 -8.89
CA HIS A 316 15.51 -13.21 -7.43
C HIS A 316 16.88 -13.36 -6.79
N LYS A 317 17.08 -12.95 -5.53
CA LYS A 317 18.42 -12.80 -4.93
C LYS A 317 18.60 -13.47 -3.59
N TYR A 318 17.54 -13.72 -2.84
CA TYR A 318 17.66 -14.31 -1.50
C TYR A 318 18.11 -15.76 -1.60
N ARG A 319 19.22 -16.07 -0.92
CA ARG A 319 19.85 -17.38 -0.95
C ARG A 319 18.89 -18.50 -0.58
N GLU A 320 18.03 -18.29 0.43
CA GLU A 320 17.06 -19.29 0.87
C GLU A 320 16.19 -19.81 -0.28
N PHE A 321 15.65 -18.93 -1.12
CA PHE A 321 14.76 -19.32 -2.22
C PHE A 321 15.55 -19.83 -3.42
N ARG A 322 16.75 -19.28 -3.67
CA ARG A 322 17.65 -19.80 -4.71
C ARG A 322 18.10 -21.24 -4.41
N ASP A 323 18.50 -21.52 -3.17
CA ASP A 323 18.89 -22.86 -2.73
C ASP A 323 17.72 -23.85 -2.87
N LYS A 324 16.49 -23.45 -2.49
CA LYS A 324 15.28 -24.26 -2.70
C LYS A 324 14.96 -24.49 -4.18
N ALA A 325 15.11 -23.47 -5.03
CA ALA A 325 14.90 -23.60 -6.48
C ALA A 325 15.90 -24.60 -7.09
N HIS A 326 17.17 -24.52 -6.66
CA HIS A 326 18.20 -25.49 -7.04
C HIS A 326 17.86 -26.93 -6.62
N GLU A 327 17.20 -27.15 -5.48
CA GLU A 327 16.79 -28.49 -5.01
C GLU A 327 15.71 -29.14 -5.90
N LEU A 328 14.88 -28.37 -6.61
CA LEU A 328 13.79 -28.92 -7.44
C LEU A 328 14.29 -29.80 -8.60
N ARG A 329 15.56 -29.68 -8.98
CA ARG A 329 16.17 -30.51 -10.04
C ARG A 329 16.39 -31.96 -9.61
N SER A 330 16.56 -32.23 -8.32
CA SER A 330 17.06 -33.53 -7.82
C SER A 330 16.15 -34.71 -8.20
N GLN A 331 14.87 -34.46 -8.47
CA GLN A 331 13.93 -35.49 -8.91
C GLN A 331 14.07 -35.91 -10.39
N PHE A 332 14.79 -35.14 -11.22
CA PHE A 332 15.01 -35.42 -12.65
C PHE A 332 16.42 -35.94 -12.94
N GLU A 333 17.23 -36.14 -11.90
CA GLU A 333 18.59 -36.66 -12.04
C GLU A 333 18.58 -38.19 -12.01
N ASP A 334 18.51 -38.84 -13.17
CA ASP A 334 18.44 -40.31 -13.29
C ASP A 334 19.75 -40.99 -12.86
N SER A 335 20.88 -40.38 -13.23
CA SER A 335 22.20 -40.71 -12.70
C SER A 335 23.15 -39.52 -12.84
N VAL A 336 23.90 -39.25 -11.76
CA VAL A 336 24.94 -38.22 -11.73
C VAL A 336 26.28 -38.91 -11.63
N ILE A 337 27.19 -38.61 -12.53
CA ILE A 337 28.60 -38.98 -12.37
C ILE A 337 29.35 -37.72 -11.99
N TRP A 338 29.97 -37.76 -10.81
CA TRP A 338 30.84 -36.69 -10.34
C TRP A 338 32.28 -37.11 -10.56
N ILE A 339 32.99 -36.39 -11.42
CA ILE A 339 34.39 -36.66 -11.75
C ILE A 339 35.24 -35.48 -11.26
N THR A 340 36.17 -35.78 -10.37
CA THR A 340 37.31 -34.91 -10.04
C THR A 340 38.59 -35.53 -10.59
N PRO A 341 39.72 -34.80 -10.63
CA PRO A 341 41.02 -35.37 -11.04
C PRO A 341 41.42 -36.65 -10.29
N SER A 342 40.81 -36.92 -9.13
CA SER A 342 41.14 -38.05 -8.25
C SER A 342 39.96 -38.95 -7.85
N SER A 343 38.71 -38.73 -8.28
CA SER A 343 37.58 -39.58 -7.84
C SER A 343 36.38 -39.62 -8.79
N THR A 344 35.69 -40.76 -8.81
CA THR A 344 34.42 -41.03 -9.51
C THR A 344 33.36 -41.55 -8.54
N LYS A 345 32.12 -41.06 -8.62
CA LYS A 345 30.97 -41.57 -7.84
C LYS A 345 29.84 -42.03 -8.76
N TYR A 346 29.19 -43.12 -8.40
CA TYR A 346 28.12 -43.76 -9.17
C TYR A 346 26.82 -43.81 -8.38
N TYR A 347 25.79 -43.18 -8.91
CA TYR A 347 24.46 -43.14 -8.32
C TYR A 347 23.45 -43.92 -9.16
N LYS A 348 22.46 -44.54 -8.51
CA LYS A 348 21.33 -45.19 -9.16
C LYS A 348 20.05 -44.81 -8.43
N LYS A 349 19.10 -44.16 -9.12
CA LYS A 349 17.86 -43.64 -8.52
C LYS A 349 18.13 -42.79 -7.27
N GLY A 350 19.12 -41.89 -7.36
CA GLY A 350 19.57 -41.04 -6.26
C GLY A 350 20.42 -41.73 -5.17
N MET A 351 20.54 -43.06 -5.17
CA MET A 351 21.32 -43.80 -4.15
C MET A 351 22.77 -43.98 -4.60
N LEU A 352 23.74 -43.61 -3.76
CA LEU A 352 25.17 -43.84 -4.02
C LEU A 352 25.45 -45.34 -3.96
N MET A 353 25.85 -45.94 -5.07
CA MET A 353 26.11 -47.39 -5.13
C MET A 353 27.59 -47.71 -5.02
N LYS A 354 28.44 -46.86 -5.59
CA LYS A 354 29.88 -47.07 -5.66
C LYS A 354 30.62 -45.74 -5.69
N SER A 355 31.77 -45.69 -5.03
CA SER A 355 32.76 -44.62 -5.21
C SER A 355 34.13 -45.22 -5.51
N GLU A 356 34.92 -44.52 -6.32
CA GLU A 356 36.32 -44.85 -6.61
C GLU A 356 37.16 -43.60 -6.49
N ALA A 357 38.25 -43.66 -5.72
CA ALA A 357 39.19 -42.55 -5.56
C ALA A 357 40.62 -43.03 -5.75
N LYS A 358 41.42 -42.27 -6.51
CA LYS A 358 42.84 -42.50 -6.75
C LYS A 358 43.67 -41.43 -6.03
N LEU A 359 44.44 -41.86 -5.04
CA LEU A 359 45.37 -41.00 -4.30
C LEU A 359 46.72 -41.70 -4.20
N ASN A 360 47.80 -41.03 -4.60
CA ASN A 360 49.19 -41.54 -4.51
C ASN A 360 49.35 -42.97 -5.07
N ASN A 361 48.85 -43.22 -6.28
CA ASN A 361 48.83 -44.53 -6.95
C ASN A 361 48.06 -45.66 -6.22
N LYS A 362 47.30 -45.35 -5.16
CA LYS A 362 46.36 -46.29 -4.52
C LYS A 362 44.94 -45.97 -4.95
N ILE A 363 44.21 -47.01 -5.32
CA ILE A 363 42.78 -46.93 -5.60
C ILE A 363 42.04 -47.35 -4.33
N THR A 364 41.11 -46.50 -3.89
CA THR A 364 40.12 -46.80 -2.88
C THR A 364 38.78 -46.98 -3.56
N THR A 365 38.13 -48.11 -3.34
CA THR A 365 36.79 -48.41 -3.85
C THR A 365 35.85 -48.62 -2.67
N GLU A 366 34.70 -47.97 -2.69
CA GLU A 366 33.64 -48.17 -1.71
C GLU A 366 32.39 -48.69 -2.41
N VAL A 367 31.77 -49.73 -1.86
CA VAL A 367 30.51 -50.31 -2.35
C VAL A 367 29.46 -50.22 -1.26
N TYR A 368 28.31 -49.67 -1.60
CA TYR A 368 27.26 -49.33 -0.67
C TYR A 368 26.12 -50.34 -0.74
N SER A 369 25.66 -50.81 0.43
CA SER A 369 24.53 -51.71 0.59
C SER A 369 23.42 -51.04 1.39
N TYR A 370 22.17 -51.33 1.04
CA TYR A 370 20.99 -50.69 1.63
C TYR A 370 19.95 -51.72 2.10
N LEU A 371 19.22 -51.39 3.16
CA LEU A 371 18.07 -52.12 3.68
C LEU A 371 16.86 -51.99 2.73
N PRO A 372 15.84 -52.87 2.83
CA PRO A 372 14.63 -52.78 1.99
C PRO A 372 13.88 -51.45 2.10
N ASN A 373 13.99 -50.76 3.23
CA ASN A 373 13.43 -49.42 3.45
C ASN A 373 14.32 -48.28 2.90
N GLY A 374 15.37 -48.60 2.14
CA GLY A 374 16.27 -47.64 1.50
C GLY A 374 17.38 -47.07 2.40
N LYS A 375 17.45 -47.43 3.68
CA LYS A 375 18.50 -46.93 4.60
C LYS A 375 19.83 -47.66 4.40
N PRO A 376 20.99 -47.01 4.60
CA PRO A 376 22.30 -47.67 4.49
C PRO A 376 22.42 -48.86 5.46
N ALA A 377 22.75 -50.03 4.95
CA ALA A 377 23.02 -51.23 5.75
C ALA A 377 24.52 -51.34 6.06
N GLY A 378 25.37 -51.03 5.07
CA GLY A 378 26.82 -51.05 5.26
C GLY A 378 27.60 -50.57 4.04
N ILE A 379 28.91 -50.44 4.23
CA ILE A 379 29.86 -50.02 3.20
C ILE A 379 31.06 -50.97 3.22
N ASP A 380 31.39 -51.54 2.07
CA ASP A 380 32.61 -52.31 1.86
C ASP A 380 33.67 -51.41 1.23
N ILE A 381 34.80 -51.24 1.93
CA ILE A 381 35.87 -50.32 1.53
C ILE A 381 37.12 -51.14 1.22
N THR A 382 37.64 -51.00 0.01
CA THR A 382 38.89 -51.63 -0.43
C THR A 382 39.90 -50.55 -0.79
N SER A 383 41.06 -50.53 -0.12
CA SER A 383 42.14 -49.59 -0.43
C SER A 383 43.49 -50.33 -0.47
N GLY A 384 43.99 -50.61 -1.67
CA GLY A 384 45.13 -51.51 -1.86
C GLY A 384 44.89 -52.89 -1.22
N ASN A 385 45.75 -53.28 -0.26
CA ASN A 385 45.62 -54.56 0.46
C ASN A 385 44.66 -54.51 1.66
N MET A 386 44.15 -53.32 2.02
CA MET A 386 43.28 -53.11 3.18
C MET A 386 41.82 -53.28 2.76
N GLN A 387 41.06 -54.00 3.58
CA GLN A 387 39.63 -54.22 3.38
C GLN A 387 38.91 -53.97 4.71
N PHE A 388 37.89 -53.12 4.64
CA PHE A 388 37.07 -52.73 5.78
C PHE A 388 35.59 -52.92 5.46
N HIS A 389 34.82 -53.16 6.51
CA HIS A 389 33.37 -53.16 6.44
C HIS A 389 32.84 -52.24 7.53
N THR A 390 32.01 -51.28 7.15
CA THR A 390 31.27 -50.42 8.09
C THR A 390 29.81 -50.90 8.14
N SER A 391 29.32 -51.19 9.34
CA SER A 391 27.92 -51.56 9.59
C SER A 391 27.17 -50.41 10.26
N PHE A 392 25.90 -50.21 9.90
CA PHE A 392 25.02 -49.21 10.51
C PHE A 392 23.89 -49.88 11.31
N PHE A 393 23.68 -49.42 12.54
CA PHE A 393 22.66 -49.92 13.45
C PHE A 393 21.67 -48.81 13.81
N TYR A 394 20.39 -49.17 13.84
CA TYR A 394 19.28 -48.25 14.04
C TYR A 394 18.60 -48.52 15.38
N ASP A 395 18.13 -47.47 16.05
CA ASP A 395 17.35 -47.58 17.27
C ASP A 395 15.88 -47.95 17.00
N ALA A 396 15.08 -48.08 18.06
CA ALA A 396 13.64 -48.42 17.96
C ALA A 396 12.80 -47.36 17.23
N GLN A 397 13.31 -46.13 17.08
CA GLN A 397 12.71 -45.06 16.30
C GLN A 397 13.34 -44.95 14.91
N ASP A 398 14.08 -45.99 14.50
CA ASP A 398 14.57 -46.16 13.15
C ASP A 398 15.68 -45.14 12.76
N ARG A 399 16.40 -44.61 13.76
CA ARG A 399 17.50 -43.63 13.60
C ARG A 399 18.86 -44.31 13.76
N CYS A 400 19.86 -43.94 12.96
CA CYS A 400 21.20 -44.55 13.01
C CYS A 400 21.96 -44.14 14.29
N ALA A 401 21.81 -44.94 15.35
CA ALA A 401 22.38 -44.69 16.67
C ALA A 401 23.82 -45.20 16.80
N GLN A 402 24.23 -46.16 15.99
CA GLN A 402 25.58 -46.73 16.06
C GLN A 402 26.13 -47.10 14.70
N GLU A 403 27.44 -46.92 14.55
CA GLU A 403 28.21 -47.27 13.36
C GLU A 403 29.52 -47.91 13.81
N ILE A 404 29.86 -49.06 13.23
CA ILE A 404 31.07 -49.82 13.60
C ILE A 404 31.82 -50.17 12.33
N GLN A 405 33.10 -49.85 12.29
CA GLN A 405 33.99 -50.29 11.22
C GLN A 405 34.95 -51.36 11.71
N ILE A 406 35.06 -52.44 10.96
CA ILE A 406 36.00 -53.53 11.19
C ILE A 406 36.94 -53.71 10.02
N ASN A 407 38.14 -54.21 10.29
CA ASN A 407 38.98 -54.79 9.24
C ASN A 407 38.48 -56.19 8.91
N THR A 408 38.08 -56.43 7.65
CA THR A 408 37.40 -57.67 7.26
C THR A 408 38.30 -58.90 7.34
N LYS A 409 39.63 -58.71 7.24
CA LYS A 409 40.63 -59.79 7.34
C LYS A 409 40.92 -60.16 8.80
N THR A 410 41.22 -59.16 9.63
CA THR A 410 41.63 -59.38 11.03
C THR A 410 40.47 -59.45 12.02
N LYS A 411 39.26 -59.06 11.59
CA LYS A 411 38.05 -58.95 12.41
C LYS A 411 38.17 -57.98 13.59
N LYS A 412 39.21 -57.15 13.63
CA LYS A 412 39.38 -56.12 14.66
C LYS A 412 38.58 -54.87 14.32
N GLU A 413 37.97 -54.29 15.35
CA GLU A 413 37.35 -52.96 15.27
C GLU A 413 38.41 -51.90 14.98
N ILE A 414 38.06 -50.95 14.11
CA ILE A 414 38.86 -49.78 13.75
C ILE A 414 38.34 -48.56 14.49
N TYR A 415 37.02 -48.37 14.43
CA TYR A 415 36.31 -47.38 15.21
C TYR A 415 34.89 -47.82 15.52
N LYS A 416 34.34 -47.17 16.54
CA LYS A 416 32.94 -47.21 16.90
C LYS A 416 32.43 -45.79 17.09
N ARG A 417 31.27 -45.51 16.50
CA ARG A 417 30.57 -44.24 16.60
C ARG A 417 29.20 -44.45 17.23
N GLU A 418 28.85 -43.61 18.18
CA GLU A 418 27.58 -43.67 18.92
C GLU A 418 26.92 -42.30 18.95
N ARG A 419 25.61 -42.27 18.72
CA ARG A 419 24.80 -41.05 18.68
C ARG A 419 23.63 -41.15 19.64
N THR A 420 23.35 -40.04 20.33
CA THR A 420 22.12 -39.88 21.09
C THR A 420 21.24 -38.83 20.43
N PHE A 421 19.93 -38.96 20.60
CA PHE A 421 18.94 -38.09 19.98
C PHE A 421 18.05 -37.47 21.05
N ASN A 422 17.61 -36.23 20.81
CA ASN A 422 16.59 -35.60 21.62
C ASN A 422 15.18 -36.16 21.29
N ALA A 423 14.16 -35.71 22.02
CA ALA A 423 12.76 -36.12 21.81
C ALA A 423 12.23 -35.80 20.40
N GLY A 424 12.77 -34.76 19.74
CA GLY A 424 12.43 -34.38 18.37
C GLY A 424 13.20 -35.14 17.29
N GLY A 425 13.99 -36.16 17.65
CA GLY A 425 14.73 -36.98 16.69
C GLY A 425 16.04 -36.38 16.16
N THR A 426 16.46 -35.23 16.68
CA THR A 426 17.70 -34.57 16.28
C THR A 426 18.87 -35.10 17.12
N VAL A 427 20.04 -35.31 16.49
CA VAL A 427 21.27 -35.71 17.20
C VAL A 427 21.58 -34.68 18.29
N GLN A 428 21.80 -35.14 19.52
CA GLN A 428 22.19 -34.32 20.66
C GLN A 428 23.69 -34.46 20.94
N SER A 429 24.21 -35.69 20.84
CA SER A 429 25.64 -35.98 20.99
C SER A 429 26.10 -37.06 20.01
N ASP A 430 27.37 -36.99 19.63
CA ASP A 430 28.05 -37.95 18.75
C ASP A 430 29.45 -38.22 19.31
N SER A 431 29.74 -39.50 19.57
CA SER A 431 31.02 -39.98 20.09
C SER A 431 31.65 -40.89 19.05
N LEU A 432 32.87 -40.60 18.61
CA LEU A 432 33.64 -41.41 17.67
C LEU A 432 34.95 -41.84 18.33
N LYS A 433 35.05 -43.14 18.63
CA LYS A 433 36.19 -43.74 19.32
C LYS A 433 36.96 -44.65 18.36
N TYR A 434 38.27 -44.46 18.29
CA TYR A 434 39.18 -45.30 17.53
C TYR A 434 39.92 -46.26 18.45
N THR A 435 40.30 -47.41 17.91
CA THR A 435 41.03 -48.47 18.64
C THR A 435 42.42 -48.03 19.10
N ASP A 436 43.01 -47.00 18.47
CA ASP A 436 44.31 -46.44 18.84
C ASP A 436 44.26 -45.48 20.05
N GLY A 437 43.07 -45.22 20.58
CA GLY A 437 42.83 -44.33 21.73
C GLY A 437 42.43 -42.90 21.36
N LYS A 438 42.27 -42.56 20.06
CA LYS A 438 41.66 -41.29 19.66
C LYS A 438 40.15 -41.28 19.92
N LEU A 439 39.63 -40.18 20.45
CA LEU A 439 38.20 -39.97 20.73
C LEU A 439 37.78 -38.57 20.26
N ILE A 440 36.69 -38.49 19.52
CA ILE A 440 36.05 -37.22 19.13
C ILE A 440 34.66 -37.16 19.74
N LEU A 441 34.38 -36.12 20.51
CA LEU A 441 33.07 -35.85 21.10
C LEU A 441 32.46 -34.62 20.45
N ARG A 442 31.21 -34.73 20.02
CA ARG A 442 30.45 -33.63 19.41
C ARG A 442 29.13 -33.43 20.13
N SER A 443 28.75 -32.18 20.31
CA SER A 443 27.47 -31.77 20.88
C SER A 443 26.72 -30.86 19.92
N TYR A 444 25.40 -30.99 19.91
CA TYR A 444 24.53 -30.27 18.98
C TYR A 444 23.44 -29.52 19.73
N ASN A 445 23.01 -28.39 19.17
CA ASN A 445 21.85 -27.66 19.69
C ASN A 445 20.53 -28.37 19.32
N ARG A 446 19.39 -27.83 19.79
CA ARG A 446 18.06 -28.39 19.51
C ARG A 446 17.69 -28.40 18.01
N GLN A 447 18.34 -27.57 17.20
CA GLN A 447 18.16 -27.51 15.74
C GLN A 447 19.13 -28.44 14.98
N GLY A 448 19.97 -29.19 15.69
CA GLY A 448 20.91 -30.16 15.09
C GLY A 448 22.20 -29.55 14.56
N LYS A 449 22.52 -28.30 14.94
CA LYS A 449 23.77 -27.63 14.57
C LYS A 449 24.86 -27.93 15.60
N LEU A 450 26.06 -28.26 15.12
CA LEU A 450 27.22 -28.59 15.95
C LEU A 450 27.62 -27.36 16.78
N ILE A 451 27.56 -27.45 18.10
CA ILE A 451 27.94 -26.35 19.01
C ILE A 451 29.30 -26.55 19.64
N GLU A 452 29.74 -27.80 19.78
CA GLU A 452 31.04 -28.12 20.37
C GLU A 452 31.61 -29.40 19.76
N GLU A 453 32.90 -29.40 19.45
CA GLU A 453 33.70 -30.58 19.13
C GLU A 453 34.96 -30.61 20.01
N LYS A 454 35.24 -31.75 20.64
CA LYS A 454 36.44 -31.99 21.44
C LYS A 454 37.16 -33.23 20.95
N GLU A 455 38.46 -33.13 20.77
CA GLU A 455 39.32 -34.24 20.38
C GLU A 455 40.23 -34.64 21.53
N TYR A 456 40.36 -35.94 21.78
CA TYR A 456 41.22 -36.54 22.79
C TYR A 456 42.09 -37.64 22.18
N HIS A 457 43.23 -37.89 22.82
CA HIS A 457 44.00 -39.11 22.62
C HIS A 457 44.45 -39.67 23.96
N LYS A 458 44.04 -40.92 24.26
CA LYS A 458 44.32 -41.59 25.54
C LYS A 458 44.00 -40.69 26.75
N ASP A 459 42.77 -40.17 26.75
CA ASP A 459 42.19 -39.28 27.78
C ASP A 459 42.82 -37.88 27.91
N VAL A 460 43.77 -37.52 27.04
CA VAL A 460 44.33 -36.15 26.96
C VAL A 460 43.62 -35.33 25.89
N MET A 461 43.08 -34.17 26.25
CA MET A 461 42.41 -33.27 25.30
C MET A 461 43.43 -32.60 24.36
N LEU A 462 43.23 -32.77 23.05
CA LEU A 462 44.08 -32.24 21.99
C LEU A 462 43.54 -30.93 21.41
N SER A 463 42.22 -30.78 21.32
CA SER A 463 41.59 -29.56 20.83
C SER A 463 40.14 -29.44 21.29
N SER A 464 39.63 -28.21 21.29
CA SER A 464 38.23 -27.89 21.51
C SER A 464 37.79 -26.80 20.55
N THR A 465 36.69 -27.02 19.85
CA THR A 465 36.06 -26.03 18.97
C THR A 465 34.64 -25.76 19.43
N VAL A 466 34.28 -24.50 19.60
CA VAL A 466 32.92 -24.06 19.93
C VAL A 466 32.38 -23.23 18.78
N HIS A 467 31.12 -23.44 18.43
CA HIS A 467 30.42 -22.70 17.37
C HIS A 467 29.26 -21.89 17.93
N GLN A 468 29.05 -20.70 17.38
CA GLN A 468 27.93 -19.83 17.70
C GLN A 468 27.15 -19.52 16.42
N TYR A 469 25.84 -19.45 16.58
CA TYR A 469 24.89 -19.23 15.49
C TYR A 469 23.97 -18.06 15.83
N ASP A 470 23.50 -17.35 14.81
CA ASP A 470 22.47 -16.33 14.98
C ASP A 470 21.05 -16.93 15.05
N SER A 471 20.03 -16.06 15.08
CA SER A 471 18.62 -16.46 15.10
C SER A 471 18.13 -17.10 13.78
N LYS A 472 18.78 -16.81 12.66
CA LYS A 472 18.55 -17.49 11.36
C LYS A 472 19.26 -18.84 11.31
N GLY A 473 20.15 -19.10 12.27
CA GLY A 473 20.97 -20.29 12.39
C GLY A 473 22.21 -20.25 11.50
N GLU A 474 22.60 -19.10 10.99
CA GLU A 474 23.88 -18.93 10.30
C GLU A 474 25.02 -18.96 11.32
N LYS A 475 26.14 -19.58 10.97
CA LYS A 475 27.30 -19.67 11.88
C LYS A 475 27.97 -18.32 11.90
N VAL A 476 27.95 -17.60 13.02
CA VAL A 476 28.53 -16.24 13.14
C VAL A 476 29.91 -16.24 13.77
N LYS A 477 30.25 -17.26 14.57
CA LYS A 477 31.54 -17.37 15.22
C LYS A 477 31.96 -18.82 15.41
N SER A 478 33.25 -19.10 15.26
CA SER A 478 33.89 -20.31 15.78
C SER A 478 35.11 -19.97 16.62
N GLN A 479 35.29 -20.68 17.73
CA GLN A 479 36.46 -20.54 18.58
C GLN A 479 37.12 -21.90 18.73
N TYR A 480 38.34 -21.99 18.20
CA TYR A 480 39.24 -23.12 18.32
C TYR A 480 40.26 -22.85 19.41
N VAL A 481 40.46 -23.80 20.31
CA VAL A 481 41.46 -23.76 21.39
C VAL A 481 42.27 -25.03 21.36
N LEU A 482 43.59 -24.87 21.49
CA LEU A 482 44.54 -25.96 21.58
C LEU A 482 45.13 -25.96 23.00
N PRO A 483 44.82 -26.96 23.85
CA PRO A 483 45.47 -27.13 25.15
C PRO A 483 46.98 -27.23 24.98
N LEU A 484 47.72 -26.40 25.71
CA LEU A 484 49.16 -26.30 25.51
C LEU A 484 49.87 -27.57 26.03
N PRO A 485 50.77 -28.19 25.24
CA PRO A 485 51.60 -29.28 25.72
C PRO A 485 52.57 -28.78 26.80
N LYS A 486 53.27 -29.72 27.48
CA LYS A 486 54.22 -29.41 28.56
C LYS A 486 55.33 -28.41 28.14
N ASN A 487 55.72 -28.39 26.85
CA ASN A 487 56.70 -27.48 26.26
C ASN A 487 56.19 -26.94 24.89
N PRO A 488 55.34 -25.91 24.87
CA PRO A 488 54.77 -25.39 23.62
C PRO A 488 55.78 -24.54 22.84
N LEU A 489 55.73 -24.57 21.51
CA LEU A 489 56.53 -23.65 20.68
C LEU A 489 55.95 -22.23 20.77
N PRO A 490 56.77 -21.17 20.87
CA PRO A 490 56.27 -19.78 20.95
C PRO A 490 55.38 -19.38 19.75
N THR A 491 55.65 -19.94 18.57
CA THR A 491 54.95 -19.68 17.31
C THR A 491 53.72 -20.57 17.09
N GLN A 492 53.44 -21.49 18.00
CA GLN A 492 52.26 -22.36 17.92
C GLN A 492 50.99 -21.56 18.20
N ILE A 493 49.91 -21.87 17.49
CA ILE A 493 48.59 -21.27 17.72
C ILE A 493 48.03 -21.82 19.05
N SER A 494 47.72 -20.94 19.99
CA SER A 494 47.03 -21.27 21.23
C SER A 494 45.50 -21.23 21.06
N SER A 495 45.01 -20.28 20.26
CA SER A 495 43.60 -20.20 19.89
C SER A 495 43.39 -19.51 18.54
N ARG A 496 42.27 -19.84 17.89
CA ARG A 496 41.80 -19.16 16.69
C ARG A 496 40.32 -18.82 16.86
N THR A 497 39.96 -17.59 16.55
CA THR A 497 38.57 -17.14 16.49
C THR A 497 38.24 -16.73 15.07
N ASP A 498 37.24 -17.36 14.47
CA ASP A 498 36.74 -17.01 13.14
C ASP A 498 35.39 -16.31 13.29
N VAL A 499 35.23 -15.17 12.62
CA VAL A 499 33.98 -14.40 12.54
C VAL A 499 33.48 -14.45 11.11
N TYR A 500 32.21 -14.78 10.93
CA TYR A 500 31.58 -14.99 9.63
C TYR A 500 30.67 -13.80 9.31
N GLU A 501 30.83 -13.24 8.11
CA GLU A 501 30.07 -12.08 7.64
C GLU A 501 29.21 -12.47 6.44
N TYR A 502 27.94 -12.11 6.47
CA TYR A 502 26.95 -12.42 5.43
C TYR A 502 26.42 -11.13 4.80
N ASP A 503 26.05 -11.19 3.52
CA ASP A 503 25.32 -10.09 2.89
C ASP A 503 23.83 -10.08 3.28
N LYS A 504 23.10 -9.06 2.81
CA LYS A 504 21.67 -8.92 3.09
C LYS A 504 20.80 -10.05 2.50
N TYR A 505 21.33 -10.83 1.55
CA TYR A 505 20.65 -11.92 0.87
C TYR A 505 20.95 -13.31 1.49
N GLY A 506 21.85 -13.39 2.48
CA GLY A 506 22.21 -14.63 3.18
C GLY A 506 23.45 -15.35 2.61
N TYR A 507 24.21 -14.70 1.73
CA TYR A 507 25.46 -15.25 1.20
C TYR A 507 26.62 -14.94 2.15
N LEU A 508 27.42 -15.95 2.48
CA LEU A 508 28.66 -15.77 3.23
C LEU A 508 29.62 -15.01 2.34
N THR A 509 30.03 -13.81 2.73
CA THR A 509 30.94 -12.98 1.90
C THR A 509 32.36 -13.00 2.42
N LYS A 510 32.54 -13.18 3.72
CA LYS A 510 33.86 -13.07 4.36
C LYS A 510 33.97 -13.88 5.64
N ILE A 511 35.16 -14.42 5.89
CA ILE A 511 35.57 -14.97 7.19
C ILE A 511 36.81 -14.21 7.66
N VAL A 512 36.74 -13.61 8.84
CA VAL A 512 37.88 -12.98 9.51
C VAL A 512 38.40 -13.92 10.59
N SER A 513 39.62 -14.45 10.40
CA SER A 513 40.26 -15.34 11.37
C SER A 513 41.30 -14.58 12.18
N THR A 514 41.12 -14.56 13.51
CA THR A 514 42.09 -14.04 14.48
C THR A 514 42.78 -15.20 15.17
N GLN A 515 44.08 -15.35 14.97
CA GLN A 515 44.92 -16.35 15.63
C GLN A 515 45.73 -15.69 16.74
N ILE A 516 45.77 -16.33 17.90
CA ILE A 516 46.63 -15.96 19.03
C ILE A 516 47.66 -17.08 19.17
N LEU A 517 48.94 -16.71 19.19
CA LEU A 517 50.05 -17.63 19.40
C LEU A 517 50.37 -17.78 20.90
N VAL A 518 51.23 -18.74 21.25
CA VAL A 518 51.68 -18.98 22.63
C VAL A 518 52.46 -17.79 23.20
N ASN A 519 53.20 -17.07 22.36
CA ASN A 519 53.90 -15.83 22.74
C ASN A 519 52.97 -14.59 22.81
N ASN A 520 51.65 -14.77 22.71
CA ASN A 520 50.64 -13.71 22.64
C ASN A 520 50.67 -12.83 21.37
N GLU A 521 51.43 -13.21 20.33
CA GLU A 521 51.35 -12.56 19.02
C GLU A 521 49.97 -12.82 18.40
N LYS A 522 49.38 -11.78 17.82
CA LYS A 522 48.08 -11.83 17.15
C LYS A 522 48.24 -11.74 15.64
N ARG A 523 47.68 -12.69 14.90
CA ARG A 523 47.61 -12.69 13.43
C ARG A 523 46.17 -12.61 12.97
N ILE A 524 45.92 -11.82 11.93
CA ILE A 524 44.59 -11.68 11.32
C ILE A 524 44.70 -12.03 9.85
N CYS A 525 43.81 -12.91 9.36
CA CYS A 525 43.62 -13.14 7.94
C CYS A 525 42.13 -13.04 7.57
N SER A 526 41.86 -12.72 6.30
CA SER A 526 40.51 -12.63 5.75
C SER A 526 40.40 -13.50 4.51
N GLN A 527 39.33 -14.30 4.45
CA GLN A 527 38.93 -15.06 3.26
C GLN A 527 37.66 -14.45 2.70
N TYR A 528 37.61 -14.25 1.38
CA TYR A 528 36.45 -13.70 0.67
C TYR A 528 35.79 -14.78 -0.19
N PHE A 529 34.48 -14.65 -0.36
CA PHE A 529 33.64 -15.59 -1.10
C PHE A 529 32.88 -14.82 -2.18
N MET A 530 32.83 -15.37 -3.39
CA MET A 530 32.17 -14.77 -4.54
C MET A 530 31.12 -15.73 -5.09
N TYR A 531 30.08 -15.15 -5.69
CA TYR A 531 28.96 -15.88 -6.27
C TYR A 531 28.64 -15.33 -7.68
N ASP A 532 28.20 -16.21 -8.57
CA ASP A 532 27.72 -15.82 -9.90
C ASP A 532 26.28 -15.26 -9.86
N GLU A 533 25.73 -14.91 -11.03
CA GLU A 533 24.36 -14.40 -11.17
C GLU A 533 23.29 -15.40 -10.73
N TYR A 534 23.58 -16.71 -10.77
CA TYR A 534 22.71 -17.80 -10.35
C TYR A 534 22.85 -18.16 -8.85
N GLY A 535 23.78 -17.51 -8.15
CA GLY A 535 24.05 -17.75 -6.74
C GLY A 535 24.98 -18.93 -6.45
N ASN A 536 25.67 -19.49 -7.45
CA ASN A 536 26.68 -20.52 -7.22
C ASN A 536 27.97 -19.87 -6.71
N GLN A 537 28.63 -20.49 -5.74
CA GLN A 537 29.93 -20.03 -5.29
C GLN A 537 30.98 -20.25 -6.40
N ILE A 538 31.73 -19.20 -6.72
CA ILE A 538 32.74 -19.22 -7.77
C ILE A 538 34.13 -18.88 -7.22
N ASP A 539 35.13 -19.34 -7.96
CA ASP A 539 36.54 -19.03 -7.80
C ASP A 539 36.97 -18.19 -9.00
N SER A 540 37.67 -17.08 -8.75
CA SER A 540 38.16 -16.19 -9.80
C SER A 540 39.16 -16.86 -10.74
N ASP A 541 39.78 -17.95 -10.33
CA ASP A 541 40.78 -18.69 -11.12
C ASP A 541 40.17 -19.83 -11.96
N MET A 542 38.84 -19.94 -11.99
CA MET A 542 38.10 -20.96 -12.74
C MET A 542 37.22 -20.35 -13.84
N TYR A 543 37.06 -21.09 -14.94
CA TYR A 543 35.96 -20.93 -15.90
C TYR A 543 34.83 -21.88 -15.54
N TYR A 544 33.58 -21.50 -15.79
CA TYR A 544 32.39 -22.29 -15.48
C TYR A 544 31.50 -22.42 -16.72
N GLU A 545 31.01 -23.64 -16.98
CA GLU A 545 29.96 -23.93 -17.96
C GLU A 545 28.70 -24.35 -17.20
N TYR A 546 27.53 -23.87 -17.62
CA TYR A 546 26.26 -24.07 -16.92
C TYR A 546 25.27 -24.89 -17.75
N ASP A 547 24.39 -25.61 -17.08
CA ASP A 547 23.20 -26.21 -17.71
C ASP A 547 22.04 -25.18 -17.82
N PRO A 548 20.93 -25.54 -18.50
CA PRO A 548 19.75 -24.68 -18.60
C PRO A 548 19.06 -24.34 -17.27
N THR A 549 19.53 -24.84 -16.13
CA THR A 549 19.00 -24.52 -14.80
C THR A 549 19.85 -23.46 -14.09
N GLY A 550 21.00 -23.08 -14.66
CA GLY A 550 21.97 -22.17 -14.04
C GLY A 550 22.92 -22.90 -13.07
N GLN A 551 22.95 -24.23 -13.05
CA GLN A 551 23.94 -24.99 -12.30
C GLN A 551 25.20 -25.19 -13.15
N TRP A 552 26.38 -24.98 -12.57
CA TRP A 552 27.62 -25.30 -13.29
C TRP A 552 27.72 -26.83 -13.48
N ILE A 553 27.98 -27.25 -14.72
CA ILE A 553 28.21 -28.65 -15.11
C ILE A 553 29.68 -28.92 -15.38
N ARG A 554 30.48 -27.88 -15.57
CA ARG A 554 31.93 -28.00 -15.71
C ARG A 554 32.59 -26.77 -15.15
N LYS A 555 33.73 -26.96 -14.48
CA LYS A 555 34.64 -25.86 -14.20
C LYS A 555 36.08 -26.26 -14.50
N THR A 556 36.84 -25.32 -15.05
CA THR A 556 38.20 -25.55 -15.56
C THR A 556 39.13 -24.44 -15.09
N ALA A 557 40.28 -24.79 -14.54
CA ALA A 557 41.22 -23.79 -14.05
C ALA A 557 41.81 -22.98 -15.21
N LYS A 558 41.79 -21.65 -15.09
CA LYS A 558 42.19 -20.71 -16.16
C LYS A 558 43.62 -20.94 -16.64
N ASN A 559 44.52 -21.21 -15.71
CA ASN A 559 45.96 -21.37 -15.98
C ASN A 559 46.39 -22.85 -16.12
N ASN A 560 45.47 -23.79 -15.92
CA ASN A 560 45.76 -25.21 -15.87
C ASN A 560 44.53 -26.02 -16.35
N PRO A 561 44.29 -26.09 -17.67
CA PRO A 561 43.07 -26.68 -18.21
C PRO A 561 42.87 -28.17 -17.87
N GLU A 562 43.94 -28.88 -17.54
CA GLU A 562 43.90 -30.27 -17.07
C GLU A 562 43.25 -30.42 -15.69
N ILE A 563 43.20 -29.36 -14.88
CA ILE A 563 42.36 -29.29 -13.68
C ILE A 563 40.94 -28.89 -14.12
N THR A 564 40.16 -29.92 -14.46
CA THR A 564 38.74 -29.81 -14.79
C THR A 564 37.90 -30.67 -13.84
N GLU A 565 36.80 -30.12 -13.36
CA GLU A 565 35.72 -30.86 -12.70
C GLU A 565 34.49 -30.84 -13.61
N GLN A 566 33.82 -32.00 -13.76
CA GLN A 566 32.63 -32.11 -14.60
C GLN A 566 31.54 -32.94 -13.91
N LYS A 567 30.30 -32.44 -13.98
CA LYS A 567 29.06 -33.15 -13.66
C LYS A 567 28.48 -33.68 -14.97
N VAL A 568 28.41 -35.00 -15.10
CA VAL A 568 27.76 -35.64 -16.25
C VAL A 568 26.41 -36.17 -15.78
N VAL A 569 25.34 -35.63 -16.35
CA VAL A 569 23.96 -36.12 -16.22
C VAL A 569 23.69 -36.99 -17.45
N LYS A 570 23.28 -38.24 -17.24
CA LYS A 570 22.94 -39.17 -18.34
C LYS A 570 21.45 -39.16 -18.62
#